data_AF-A0A3D5S0W2-F1
#
_entry.id   AF-A0A3D5S0W2-F1
#
_cell.length_a   1.000
_cell.length_b   1.000
_cell.length_c   1.000
_cell.angle_alpha   90.00
_cell.angle_beta   90.00
_cell.angle_gamma   90.00
#
_symmetry.space_group_name_H-M   'P 1'
#
loop_
_entity.id
_entity.type
_entity.pdbx_description
1 polymer ?
#
loop_
_entity_poly.entity_id
_entity_poly.type
_entity_poly.pdbx_seq_one_letter_code
_entity_poly.pdbx_strand_id
1 'polypeptide(L)' 'MVSFVSNYQDQTQLLVAVDCIIFGFDNDEVKILLIKRNFEPEKGKWSLMGGFLQPDETATNAANR' A
#
# COMPACT_ATOMS: atom_id res chain seq x y z
N MET A 1 -21.11 18.92 18.71
CA MET A 1 -20.58 18.25 17.50
C MET A 1 -19.22 18.88 17.24
N VAL A 2 -18.14 18.17 17.56
CA VAL A 2 -16.86 18.81 17.93
C VAL A 2 -16.07 19.26 16.70
N SER A 3 -15.63 20.50 16.74
CA SER A 3 -14.77 21.22 15.79
C SER A 3 -13.30 20.76 15.88
N PHE A 4 -13.00 19.52 15.51
CA PHE A 4 -11.61 19.00 15.51
C PHE A 4 -10.81 19.32 14.24
N VAL A 5 -11.46 19.73 13.15
CA VAL A 5 -10.82 19.86 11.82
C VAL A 5 -9.95 21.13 11.71
N SER A 6 -10.15 22.15 12.55
CA SER A 6 -9.46 23.45 12.40
C SER A 6 -8.02 23.50 12.91
N ASN A 7 -7.52 22.48 13.62
CA ASN A 7 -6.21 22.56 14.30
C ASN A 7 -5.01 22.10 13.43
N TYR A 8 -5.24 21.66 12.19
CA TYR A 8 -4.19 21.06 11.34
C TYR A 8 -4.22 21.55 9.90
N GLN A 9 -4.82 22.72 9.63
CA GLN A 9 -4.92 23.28 8.28
C GLN A 9 -3.55 23.57 7.65
N ASP A 10 -2.52 23.80 8.47
CA ASP A 10 -1.15 24.09 8.01
C ASP A 10 -0.24 22.85 7.94
N GLN A 11 -0.78 21.64 8.13
CA GLN A 11 0.01 20.41 8.04
C GLN A 11 0.18 19.96 6.59
N THR A 12 1.35 19.39 6.28
CA THR A 12 1.62 18.82 4.95
C THR A 12 0.92 17.47 4.80
N GLN A 13 0.19 17.29 3.69
CA GLN A 13 -0.39 16.00 3.36
C GLN A 13 0.70 15.01 2.93
N LEU A 14 0.67 13.81 3.52
CA LEU A 14 1.57 12.71 3.17
C LEU A 14 0.80 11.63 2.41
N LEU A 15 1.43 11.10 1.37
CA LEU A 15 0.94 9.92 0.68
C LEU A 15 1.24 8.67 1.52
N VAL A 16 0.23 7.83 1.72
CA VAL A 16 0.36 6.57 2.46
C VAL A 16 0.34 5.42 1.46
N ALA A 17 1.44 4.67 1.41
CA ALA A 17 1.53 3.44 0.63
C ALA A 17 1.15 2.22 1.48
N VAL A 18 0.60 1.20 0.84
CA VAL A 18 0.26 -0.10 1.40
C VAL A 18 0.93 -1.17 0.55
N ASP A 19 1.75 -2.01 1.16
CA ASP A 19 2.41 -3.15 0.50
C ASP A 19 2.04 -4.45 1.22
N CYS A 20 1.57 -5.43 0.45
CA CYS A 20 1.15 -6.75 0.92
C CYS A 20 2.27 -7.77 0.73
N ILE A 21 2.62 -8.48 1.80
CA ILE A 21 3.50 -9.66 1.75
C ILE A 21 2.61 -10.89 1.71
N ILE A 22 2.45 -11.45 0.51
CA ILE A 22 1.60 -12.63 0.30
C ILE A 22 2.49 -13.87 0.33
N PHE A 23 2.33 -14.66 1.38
CA PHE A 23 3.01 -15.95 1.53
C PHE A 23 2.24 -17.05 0.80
N GLY A 24 2.95 -17.86 0.03
CA GLY A 24 2.47 -19.10 -0.54
C GLY A 24 3.30 -20.25 -0.01
N PHE A 25 2.66 -21.39 0.24
CA PHE A 25 3.35 -22.63 0.62
C PHE A 25 3.28 -23.59 -0.57
N ASP A 26 4.43 -24.12 -0.96
CA ASP A 26 4.55 -25.13 -2.00
C ASP A 26 5.45 -26.25 -1.48
N ASN A 27 4.84 -27.39 -1.15
CA ASN A 27 5.45 -28.45 -0.34
C ASN A 27 5.97 -27.90 1.00
N ASP A 28 7.25 -28.12 1.33
CA ASP A 28 7.92 -27.64 2.55
C ASP A 28 8.60 -26.27 2.36
N GLU A 29 8.38 -25.60 1.22
CA GLU A 29 8.97 -24.29 0.93
C GLU A 29 7.98 -23.14 1.11
N VAL A 30 8.44 -22.10 1.81
CA VAL A 30 7.75 -20.81 1.92
C VAL A 30 8.18 -19.92 0.76
N LYS A 31 7.21 -19.45 -0.02
CA LYS A 31 7.40 -18.54 -1.15
C LYS A 31 6.67 -17.23 -0.89
N ILE A 32 7.12 -16.16 -1.55
CA ILE A 32 6.42 -14.86 -1.54
C ILE A 32 6.03 -14.47 -2.96
N LEU A 33 4.85 -13.87 -3.10
CA LEU A 33 4.42 -13.31 -4.39
C LEU A 33 5.10 -11.98 -4.65
N LEU A 34 5.76 -11.88 -5.81
CA LEU A 34 6.37 -10.64 -6.31
C LEU A 34 5.81 -10.29 -7.67
N ILE A 35 5.66 -8.99 -7.93
CA ILE A 35 5.26 -8.45 -9.22
C ILE A 35 6.42 -7.74 -9.90
N LYS A 36 6.36 -7.63 -11.22
CA LYS A 36 7.26 -6.76 -11.99
C LYS A 36 6.64 -5.36 -12.09
N ARG A 37 7.36 -4.35 -11.61
CA ARG A 37 6.89 -2.95 -11.71
C ARG A 37 6.73 -2.57 -13.18
N ASN A 38 5.55 -2.10 -13.56
CA ASN A 38 5.25 -1.66 -14.93
C ASN A 38 5.40 -0.13 -15.12
N PHE A 39 5.76 0.60 -14.07
CA PHE A 39 5.90 2.06 -14.05
C PHE A 39 7.25 2.50 -13.45
N GLU A 40 7.65 3.74 -13.76
CA GLU A 40 8.84 4.38 -13.20
C GLU A 40 8.54 5.08 -11.86
N PRO A 41 9.53 5.23 -10.97
CA PRO A 41 10.90 4.72 -11.09
C PRO A 41 10.96 3.20 -10.88
N GLU A 42 12.05 2.59 -11.32
CA GLU A 42 12.38 1.17 -11.11
C GLU A 42 11.52 0.18 -11.90
N LYS A 43 11.11 0.59 -13.10
CA LYS A 43 10.39 -0.28 -14.04
C LYS A 43 11.19 -1.55 -14.33
N GLY A 44 10.52 -2.70 -14.30
CA GLY A 44 11.12 -4.01 -14.55
C GLY A 44 11.81 -4.66 -13.35
N LYS A 45 11.99 -3.94 -12.23
CA LYS A 45 12.42 -4.55 -10.97
C LYS A 45 11.28 -5.31 -10.28
N TRP A 46 11.65 -6.24 -9.43
CA TRP A 46 10.71 -6.97 -8.58
C TRP A 46 10.24 -6.07 -7.43
N SER A 47 8.95 -6.16 -7.09
CA SER A 47 8.32 -5.41 -6.02
C SER A 47 7.28 -6.28 -5.33
N LEU A 48 6.95 -5.93 -4.09
CA LEU A 48 5.73 -6.41 -3.44
C LEU A 48 4.50 -5.89 -4.19
N MET A 49 3.38 -6.59 -4.01
CA MET A 49 2.07 -6.12 -4.46
C MET A 49 1.62 -5.01 -3.52
N GLY A 50 1.29 -3.85 -4.05
CA GLY A 50 0.95 -2.69 -3.23
C GLY A 50 0.39 -1.53 -4.03
N GLY A 51 0.05 -0.46 -3.33
CA GLY A 51 -0.49 0.75 -3.91
C GLY A 51 -0.60 1.87 -2.89
N PHE A 52 -1.32 2.93 -3.24
CA PHE A 52 -1.56 4.06 -2.33
C PHE A 52 -2.98 4.05 -1.79
N LEU A 53 -3.12 4.49 -0.54
CA LEU A 53 -4.40 4.70 0.13
C LEU A 53 -5.18 5.84 -0.54
N GLN A 54 -6.46 5.58 -0.83
CA GLN A 54 -7.40 6.59 -1.32
C GLN A 54 -8.14 7.29 -0.16
N PRO A 55 -8.66 8.52 -0.36
CA PRO A 55 -9.30 9.29 0.70
C PRO A 55 -10.53 8.62 1.36
N ASP A 56 -11.21 7.73 0.65
CA ASP A 56 -12.48 7.11 1.02
C ASP A 56 -12.35 5.63 1.42
N GLU A 57 -11.13 5.11 1.58
CA GLU A 57 -10.89 3.71 1.96
C GLU A 57 -10.05 3.59 3.24
N THR A 58 -10.18 2.44 3.90
CA THR A 58 -9.28 2.07 5.01
C THR A 58 -8.04 1.38 4.47
N ALA A 59 -6.95 1.36 5.24
CA ALA A 59 -5.75 0.61 4.87
C ALA A 59 -6.04 -0.89 4.60
N THR A 60 -6.96 -1.47 5.37
CA THR A 60 -7.42 -2.86 5.17
C THR A 60 -8.16 -3.03 3.83
N ASN A 61 -9.02 -2.08 3.46
CA ASN A 61 -9.72 -2.13 2.17
C ASN A 61 -8.74 -1.94 1.01
N ALA A 62 -7.78 -1.02 1.14
CA ALA A 62 -6.72 -0.80 0.15
C ALA A 62 -5.85 -2.04 -0.07
N ALA A 63 -5.58 -2.82 0.98
CA ALA A 63 -4.83 -4.08 0.89
C ALA A 63 -5.60 -5.22 0.19
N ASN A 64 -6.93 -5.15 0.10
CA ASN A 64 -7.80 -6.23 -0.38
C ASN A 64 -8.30 -6.07 -1.83
N ARG A 65 -7.96 -4.98 -2.52
CA ARG A 65 -8.43 -4.70 -3.89
C ARG A 65 -7.58 -5.33 -5.00
#